data_AF-K1UG46-F1
#
_entry.id   AF-K1UG46-F1
#
_cell.length_a   1.000
_cell.length_b   1.000
_cell.length_c   1.000
_cell.angle_alpha   90.00
_cell.angle_beta   90.00
_cell.angle_gamma   90.00
#
_symmetry.space_group_name_H-M   'P 1'
#
loop_
_entity.id
_entity.type
_entity.pdbx_description
1 polymer ?
#
loop_
_entity_poly.entity_id
_entity_poly.type
_entity_poly.pdbx_seq_one_letter_code
_entity_poly.pdbx_strand_id
1 'polypeptide(L)' 'MKFFLISDNTDAMIGMRLAGIEAKRVTSRDEAEKAFKKALSAEDIGILLITAGVAELCPETVKN' A
#
# COMPACT_ATOMS: atom_id res chain seq x y z
N MET A 1 10.35 1.74 13.00
CA MET A 1 8.90 1.85 12.75
C MET A 1 8.70 2.75 11.54
N LYS A 2 8.32 2.20 10.39
CA LYS A 2 8.18 2.93 9.12
C LYS A 2 6.71 3.01 8.68
N PHE A 3 6.43 4.02 7.85
CA PHE A 3 5.22 4.10 7.04
C PHE A 3 5.47 3.46 5.67
N PHE A 4 4.47 2.79 5.11
CA PHE A 4 4.49 2.29 3.73
C PHE A 4 3.16 2.56 3.05
N LEU A 5 3.15 3.00 1.79
CA LEU A 5 1.95 3.26 1.00
C LEU A 5 1.76 2.22 -0.11
N ILE A 6 0.57 1.65 -0.23
CA ILE A 6 0.10 0.96 -1.44
C ILE A 6 -0.93 1.88 -2.12
N SER A 7 -0.66 2.27 -3.36
CA SER A 7 -1.50 3.25 -4.08
C SER A 7 -1.80 2.79 -5.50
N ASP A 8 -3.00 3.02 -5.98
CA ASP A 8 -3.35 2.94 -7.40
C ASP A 8 -3.06 4.24 -8.16
N ASN A 9 -2.90 5.34 -7.41
CA ASN A 9 -2.63 6.68 -7.89
C ASN A 9 -1.11 6.98 -7.89
N THR A 10 -0.60 7.45 -9.05
CA THR A 10 0.81 7.82 -9.23
C THR A 10 1.18 9.08 -8.46
N ASP A 11 0.30 10.08 -8.41
CA ASP A 11 0.57 11.37 -7.77
C ASP A 11 0.70 11.20 -6.25
N ALA A 12 -0.17 10.38 -5.65
CA ALA A 12 -0.08 10.03 -4.24
C ALA A 12 1.23 9.29 -3.92
N MET A 13 1.65 8.36 -4.78
CA MET A 13 2.93 7.65 -4.63
C MET A 13 4.12 8.62 -4.68
N ILE A 14 4.14 9.53 -5.66
CA ILE A 14 5.20 10.53 -5.80
C ILE A 14 5.23 11.44 -4.57
N GLY A 15 4.08 11.99 -4.17
CA GLY A 15 3.98 12.88 -3.01
C GLY A 15 4.46 12.21 -1.72
N MET A 16 4.06 10.96 -1.46
CA MET A 16 4.52 10.23 -0.28
C MET A 16 6.01 9.93 -0.33
N ARG A 17 6.57 9.57 -1.50
CA ARG A 17 8.02 9.36 -1.65
C ARG A 17 8.81 10.64 -1.38
N LEU A 18 8.31 11.80 -1.82
CA LEU A 18 8.93 13.09 -1.51
C LEU A 18 8.90 13.40 -0.01
N ALA A 19 7.86 12.95 0.70
CA ALA A 19 7.76 13.04 2.16
C ALA A 19 8.59 11.98 2.92
N GLY A 20 9.39 11.16 2.21
CA GLY A 20 10.23 10.12 2.80
C GLY A 20 9.49 8.82 3.14
N ILE A 21 8.27 8.63 2.64
CA ILE A 21 7.48 7.41 2.83
C ILE A 21 7.67 6.50 1.62
N GLU A 22 8.08 5.26 1.87
CA GLU A 22 8.15 4.26 0.81
C GLU A 22 6.76 3.95 0.28
N ALA A 23 6.64 3.83 -1.05
CA ALA A 23 5.36 3.63 -1.69
C ALA A 23 5.47 2.69 -2.89
N LYS A 24 4.45 1.86 -3.11
CA LYS A 24 4.29 0.96 -4.24
C LYS A 24 3.00 1.28 -4.99
N ARG A 25 3.13 1.57 -6.28
CA ARG A 25 1.98 1.62 -7.19
C ARG A 25 1.52 0.21 -7.57
N VAL A 26 0.21 0.00 -7.58
CA VAL A 26 -0.47 -1.22 -8.04
C VAL A 26 -1.56 -0.87 -9.04
N THR A 27 -1.86 -1.75 -9.99
CA THR A 27 -2.91 -1.52 -11.00
C THR A 27 -3.95 -2.64 -11.08
N SER A 28 -3.74 -3.75 -10.34
CA SER A 28 -4.63 -4.91 -10.32
C SER A 28 -4.78 -5.47 -8.91
N ARG A 29 -5.84 -6.28 -8.72
CA ARG A 29 -6.07 -7.02 -7.48
C ARG A 29 -4.89 -7.92 -7.11
N ASP A 30 -4.36 -8.69 -8.06
CA ASP A 30 -3.23 -9.61 -7.80
C ASP A 30 -1.97 -8.86 -7.35
N GLU A 31 -1.68 -7.71 -7.96
CA GLU A 31 -0.57 -6.86 -7.52
C GLU A 31 -0.81 -6.29 -6.11
N ALA A 32 -2.04 -5.86 -5.81
CA ALA A 32 -2.41 -5.36 -4.51
C ALA A 32 -2.27 -6.45 -3.45
N GLU A 33 -2.80 -7.66 -3.67
CA GLU A 33 -2.67 -8.80 -2.75
C GLU A 33 -1.21 -9.17 -2.47
N LYS A 34 -0.36 -9.20 -3.51
CA LYS A 34 1.09 -9.42 -3.35
C LYS A 34 1.74 -8.31 -2.52
N ALA A 35 1.36 -7.05 -2.76
CA ALA A 35 1.87 -5.92 -2.00
C ALA A 35 1.43 -5.96 -0.53
N PHE A 36 0.17 -6.28 -0.26
CA PHE A 36 -0.35 -6.50 1.10
C PHE A 36 0.39 -7.62 1.81
N LYS A 37 0.51 -8.80 1.18
CA LYS A 37 1.22 -9.94 1.76
C LYS A 37 2.67 -9.59 2.12
N LYS A 38 3.36 -8.88 1.23
CA LYS A 38 4.72 -8.39 1.49
C LYS A 38 4.76 -7.40 2.65
N ALA A 39 3.84 -6.44 2.68
CA ALA A 39 3.80 -5.42 3.72
C ALA A 39 3.46 -6.00 5.11
N LEU A 40 2.50 -6.93 5.18
CA LEU A 40 2.11 -7.60 6.41
C LEU A 40 3.18 -8.57 6.95
N SER A 41 4.06 -9.06 6.09
CA SER A 41 5.18 -9.94 6.49
C SER A 41 6.44 -9.15 6.88
N ALA A 42 6.44 -7.83 6.74
CA ALA A 42 7.61 -6.99 7.00
C ALA A 42 7.57 -6.45 8.44
N GLU A 43 8.53 -6.87 9.27
CA GLU A 43 8.61 -6.48 10.69
C GLU A 43 8.94 -5.00 10.92
N ASP A 44 9.46 -4.29 9.91
CA ASP A 44 9.88 -2.88 10.02
C ASP A 44 8.76 -1.87 9.68
N ILE A 45 7.67 -2.32 9.06
CA ILE A 45 6.49 -1.52 8.72
C ILE A 45 5.57 -1.48 9.96
N GLY A 46 5.39 -0.28 10.51
CA GLY A 46 4.46 -0.06 11.61
C GLY A 46 3.08 0.40 11.15
N ILE A 47 3.03 1.19 10.07
CA ILE A 47 1.80 1.76 9.55
C ILE A 47 1.74 1.55 8.03
N LEU A 48 0.69 0.86 7.60
CA LEU A 48 0.36 0.64 6.19
C LEU A 48 -0.74 1.63 5.76
N LEU A 49 -0.42 2.50 4.81
CA LEU A 49 -1.34 3.42 4.17
C LEU A 49 -1.84 2.81 2.86
N ILE A 50 -3.12 3.00 2.55
CA ILE A 50 -3.72 2.57 1.29
C ILE A 50 -4.64 3.65 0.73
N THR A 51 -4.74 3.75 -0.60
CA THR A 51 -5.78 4.56 -1.25
C THR A 51 -7.12 3.83 -1.23
N ALA A 52 -8.22 4.59 -1.32
CA ALA A 52 -9.57 4.00 -1.35
C ALA A 52 -9.74 3.00 -2.51
N GLY A 53 -9.20 3.30 -3.69
CA GLY A 53 -9.26 2.38 -4.83
C GLY A 53 -8.51 1.07 -4.58
N VAL A 54 -7.38 1.10 -3.86
CA VAL A 54 -6.69 -0.13 -3.44
C VAL A 54 -7.52 -0.92 -2.43
N ALA A 55 -8.22 -0.25 -1.50
CA ALA A 55 -9.12 -0.92 -0.57
C ALA A 55 -10.29 -1.62 -1.29
N GLU A 56 -10.81 -1.03 -2.37
CA GLU A 56 -11.84 -1.63 -3.22
C GLU A 56 -11.33 -2.84 -4.03
N LEU A 57 -10.05 -2.84 -4.40
CA LEU A 57 -9.43 -3.99 -5.08
C LEU A 57 -9.34 -5.23 -4.18
N CYS A 58 -9.12 -5.05 -2.87
CA CYS A 58 -8.91 -6.16 -1.92
C CYS A 58 -9.70 -5.97 -0.60
N PRO A 59 -11.05 -5.95 -0.63
CA PRO A 59 -11.87 -5.63 0.54
C PRO A 59 -11.72 -6.66 1.67
N GLU A 60 -11.54 -7.94 1.33
CA GLU A 60 -11.37 -9.03 2.30
C GLU A 60 -10.08 -8.86 3.12
N THR A 61 -9.01 -8.36 2.50
CA THR A 61 -7.72 -8.13 3.17
C THR A 61 -7.80 -6.98 4.16
N VAL A 62 -8.63 -5.97 3.89
CA VAL A 62 -8.75 -4.76 4.72
C VAL A 62 -9.75 -4.93 5.86
N LYS A 63 -10.77 -5.79 5.70
CA LYS A 63 -11.85 -5.98 6.69
C LYS A 63 -11.63 -7.12 7.68
N ASN A 64 -10.48 -7.81 7.62
CA ASN A 64 -10.12 -8.88 8.56
C ASN A 64 -9.69 -8.35 9.93
#